data_AF-A0A3M1CII8-F1
#
_entry.id   AF-A0A3M1CII8-F1
#
_cell.length_a   1.000
_cell.length_b   1.000
_cell.length_c   1.000
_cell.angle_alpha   90.00
_cell.angle_beta   90.00
_cell.angle_gamma   90.00
#
_symmetry.space_group_name_H-M   'P 1'
#
loop_
_entity.id
_entity.type
_entity.pdbx_description
1 polymer ?
#
loop_
_entity_poly.entity_id
_entity_poly.type
_entity_poly.pdbx_seq_one_letter_code
_entity_poly.pdbx_strand_id
1 'polypeptide(L)'
;MKIHIIAIGGSIMHNLAIDLKNNGHTVTGSDDDIHEPSRSRLQQHGLLPEKTGWFPDKITKDIDIIILGMHARQDNPELLKAQELGLKIYSYPEFIYHNSVHKKR
;
A
#
# COMPACT_ATOMS: atom_id res chain seq x y z
N MET A 1 8.26 -5.08 -9.06
CA MET A 1 8.16 -3.75 -8.44
C MET A 1 7.88 -3.92 -6.96
N LYS A 2 8.46 -3.07 -6.12
CA LYS A 2 8.19 -2.95 -4.69
C LYS A 2 7.14 -1.86 -4.49
N ILE A 3 6.01 -2.26 -3.94
CA ILE A 3 4.86 -1.41 -3.72
C ILE A 3 4.57 -1.38 -2.22
N HIS A 4 4.41 -0.19 -1.68
CA HIS A 4 4.00 -0.01 -0.29
C HIS A 4 2.62 0.66 -0.25
N ILE A 5 1.70 0.07 0.51
CA ILE A 5 0.32 0.55 0.65
C ILE A 5 0.15 1.13 2.04
N ILE A 6 -0.12 2.43 2.10
CA ILE A 6 -0.49 3.12 3.34
C ILE A 6 -2.00 2.99 3.51
N ALA A 7 -2.44 2.53 4.69
CA ALA A 7 -3.81 2.12 5.00
C ALA A 7 -4.25 0.83 4.26
N ILE A 8 -3.42 -0.22 4.36
CA ILE A 8 -3.63 -1.52 3.69
C ILE A 8 -4.88 -2.28 4.17
N GLY A 9 -5.34 -2.05 5.40
CA GLY A 9 -6.49 -2.69 6.02
C GLY A 9 -7.84 -2.24 5.47
N GLY A 10 -7.89 -1.16 4.68
CA GLY A 10 -9.12 -0.69 4.05
C GLY A 10 -9.81 -1.77 3.18
N SER A 11 -11.13 -1.73 3.11
CA SER A 11 -11.95 -2.75 2.42
C SER A 11 -11.61 -2.93 0.93
N ILE A 12 -11.12 -1.87 0.28
CA ILE A 12 -10.66 -1.90 -1.11
C ILE A 12 -9.16 -2.20 -1.17
N MET A 13 -8.39 -1.63 -0.24
CA MET A 13 -6.93 -1.66 -0.25
C MET A 13 -6.37 -3.06 -0.03
N HIS A 14 -6.96 -3.87 0.85
CA HIS A 14 -6.47 -5.23 1.09
C HIS A 14 -6.61 -6.12 -0.15
N ASN A 15 -7.71 -6.00 -0.90
CA ASN A 15 -7.90 -6.75 -2.14
C ASN A 15 -6.89 -6.31 -3.19
N LEU A 16 -6.65 -5.00 -3.32
CA LEU A 16 -5.61 -4.48 -4.21
C LEU A 16 -4.23 -5.03 -3.84
N ALA A 17 -3.89 -5.07 -2.55
CA ALA A 17 -2.62 -5.61 -2.08
C ALA A 17 -2.44 -7.08 -2.48
N ILE A 18 -3.49 -7.88 -2.31
CA ILE A 18 -3.53 -9.29 -2.69
C ILE A 18 -3.35 -9.45 -4.20
N ASP A 19 -4.09 -8.67 -5.00
CA ASP A 19 -4.01 -8.71 -6.46
C ASP A 19 -2.61 -8.33 -6.96
N LEU A 20 -2.01 -7.28 -6.40
CA LEU A 20 -0.65 -6.87 -6.73
C LEU A 20 0.38 -7.94 -6.38
N LYS A 21 0.24 -8.59 -5.23
CA LYS A 21 1.09 -9.72 -4.85
C LYS A 21 0.94 -10.89 -5.82
N ASN A 22 -0.30 -11.23 -6.18
CA ASN A 22 -0.59 -12.31 -7.12
C ASN A 22 -0.04 -12.01 -8.53
N ASN A 23 0.06 -10.74 -8.91
CA ASN A 23 0.70 -10.28 -10.15
C ASN A 23 2.24 -10.27 -10.08
N GLY A 24 2.85 -10.81 -9.02
CA GLY A 24 4.30 -10.94 -8.87
C GLY A 24 5.00 -9.68 -8.33
N HIS A 25 4.26 -8.70 -7.82
CA HIS A 25 4.85 -7.54 -7.15
C HIS A 25 5.20 -7.87 -5.69
N THR A 26 6.25 -7.23 -5.18
CA THR A 26 6.56 -7.26 -3.75
C THR A 26 5.71 -6.20 -3.07
N VAL A 27 4.72 -6.62 -2.30
CA VAL A 27 3.77 -5.72 -1.65
C VAL A 27 4.02 -5.70 -0.15
N THR A 28 4.11 -4.50 0.39
CA THR A 28 4.16 -4.24 1.82
C THR A 28 3.07 -3.24 2.17
N GLY A 29 2.72 -3.11 3.45
CA GLY A 29 1.79 -2.09 3.86
C GLY A 29 1.81 -1.84 5.35
N SER A 30 1.10 -0.79 5.72
CA SER A 30 0.96 -0.25 7.07
C SER A 30 -0.49 0.16 7.28
N ASP A 31 -0.96 0.00 8.50
CA ASP A 31 -2.27 0.49 8.93
C ASP A 31 -2.26 0.61 10.46
N ASP A 32 -2.94 1.62 10.99
CA ASP A 32 -3.11 1.78 12.44
C ASP A 32 -4.15 0.80 13.00
N ASP A 33 -5.15 0.44 12.19
CA ASP A 33 -6.15 -0.55 12.56
C ASP A 33 -6.54 -1.48 11.41
N ILE A 34 -6.50 -2.80 11.65
CA ILE A 34 -6.84 -3.82 10.66
C ILE A 34 -7.87 -4.77 11.27
N HIS A 35 -9.10 -4.66 10.78
CA HIS A 35 -10.23 -5.47 11.21
C HIS A 35 -10.54 -6.61 10.24
N GLU A 36 -11.40 -7.52 10.68
CA GLU A 36 -12.00 -8.52 9.80
C GLU A 36 -12.97 -7.86 8.81
N PRO A 37 -13.04 -8.33 7.55
CA PRO A 37 -12.36 -9.51 7.00
C PRO A 37 -10.95 -9.23 6.44
N SER A 38 -10.50 -7.97 6.44
CA SER A 38 -9.21 -7.58 5.84
C SER A 38 -8.03 -8.28 6.52
N ARG A 39 -8.05 -8.40 7.85
CA ARG A 39 -6.97 -9.00 8.65
C ARG A 39 -6.70 -10.45 8.26
N SER A 40 -7.69 -11.34 8.37
CA SER A 40 -7.55 -12.75 7.99
C SER A 40 -7.09 -12.92 6.54
N ARG A 41 -7.65 -12.15 5.60
CA ARG A 41 -7.25 -12.18 4.19
C ARG A 41 -5.79 -11.77 3.98
N LEU A 42 -5.37 -10.65 4.56
CA LEU A 42 -3.98 -10.21 4.49
C LEU A 42 -3.05 -11.26 5.10
N GLN A 43 -3.44 -11.90 6.20
CA GLN A 43 -2.64 -12.93 6.85
C GLN A 43 -2.48 -14.17 5.97
N GLN A 44 -3.57 -14.65 5.37
CA GLN A 44 -3.55 -15.81 4.46
C GLN A 44 -2.64 -15.58 3.27
N HIS A 45 -2.58 -14.35 2.77
CA HIS A 45 -1.70 -13.97 1.69
C HIS A 45 -0.32 -13.49 2.17
N GLY A 46 0.04 -13.59 3.45
CA GLY A 46 1.34 -13.16 3.97
C GLY A 46 1.63 -11.68 3.70
N LEU A 47 0.61 -10.84 3.81
CA LEU A 47 0.61 -9.39 3.65
C LEU A 47 0.23 -8.65 4.94
N LEU A 48 -0.18 -9.38 5.98
CA LEU A 48 -0.52 -8.78 7.26
C LEU A 48 0.74 -8.16 7.88
N PRO A 49 0.73 -6.86 8.22
CA PRO A 49 1.85 -6.23 8.91
C PRO A 49 2.08 -6.88 10.28
N GLU A 50 3.35 -7.13 10.63
CA GLU A 50 3.71 -7.70 11.94
C GLU A 50 3.37 -6.76 13.11
N LYS A 51 3.36 -5.45 12.85
CA LYS A 51 3.00 -4.41 13.80
C LYS A 51 2.03 -3.44 13.12
N THR A 52 0.98 -3.06 13.83
CA THR A 52 0.08 -1.98 13.44
C THR A 52 0.69 -0.62 13.77
N GLY A 53 0.32 0.40 13.01
CA GLY A 53 0.84 1.76 13.09
C GLY A 53 1.62 2.17 11.84
N TRP A 54 2.28 3.32 11.95
CA TRP A 54 2.99 4.00 10.87
C TRP A 54 4.49 3.98 11.16
N PHE A 55 5.29 3.51 10.20
CA PHE A 55 6.72 3.27 10.37
C PHE A 55 7.51 3.98 9.25
N PRO A 56 7.87 5.27 9.42
CA PRO A 56 8.64 5.99 8.41
C PRO A 56 9.97 5.31 8.07
N ASP A 57 10.58 4.59 9.01
CA ASP A 57 11.82 3.82 8.79
C ASP A 57 11.67 2.67 7.79
N LYS A 58 10.44 2.20 7.55
CA LYS A 58 10.15 1.19 6.52
C LYS A 58 10.06 1.80 5.12
N ILE A 59 9.98 3.13 5.01
CA ILE A 59 9.92 3.83 3.73
C ILE A 59 11.33 4.07 3.23
N THR A 60 11.72 3.26 2.26
CA THR A 60 13.07 3.20 1.71
C THR A 60 13.07 3.54 0.22
N LYS A 61 14.23 3.96 -0.31
CA LYS A 61 14.38 4.36 -1.72
C LYS A 61 14.22 3.22 -2.72
N ASP A 62 14.24 1.96 -2.28
CA ASP A 62 13.98 0.80 -3.14
C ASP A 62 12.49 0.55 -3.39
N ILE A 63 11.60 1.29 -2.73
CA ILE A 63 10.17 1.25 -3.03
C ILE A 63 9.93 1.99 -4.35
N ASP A 64 9.32 1.32 -5.31
CA ASP A 64 9.02 1.90 -6.62
C ASP A 64 7.80 2.83 -6.56
N ILE A 65 6.78 2.42 -5.79
CA ILE A 65 5.48 3.07 -5.73
C ILE A 65 4.91 3.02 -4.30
N ILE A 66 4.40 4.16 -3.84
CA ILE A 66 3.52 4.27 -2.67
C ILE A 66 2.08 4.41 -3.17
N ILE A 67 1.18 3.60 -2.63
CA ILE A 67 -0.26 3.74 -2.87
C ILE A 67 -0.93 4.23 -1.58
N LEU A 68 -1.59 5.37 -1.67
CA LEU A 68 -2.27 6.02 -0.57
C LEU A 68 -3.75 5.62 -0.54
N GLY A 69 -4.16 4.93 0.53
CA GLY A 69 -5.57 4.69 0.83
C GLY A 69 -6.26 5.95 1.36
N MET A 70 -7.60 6.00 1.26
CA MET A 70 -8.38 7.18 1.68
C MET A 70 -8.29 7.52 3.18
N HIS A 71 -7.88 6.58 4.02
CA HIS A 71 -7.70 6.80 5.47
C HIS A 71 -6.31 7.32 5.84
N ALA A 72 -5.37 7.35 4.89
CA ALA A 72 -4.06 7.89 5.16
C ALA A 72 -4.14 9.42 5.23
N ARG A 73 -3.91 9.95 6.43
CA ARG A 73 -3.94 11.39 6.70
C ARG A 73 -2.74 12.09 6.09
N GLN A 74 -2.86 13.40 5.83
CA GLN A 74 -1.77 14.21 5.28
C GLN A 74 -0.55 14.32 6.20
N ASP A 75 -0.76 14.16 7.51
CA ASP A 75 0.28 14.15 8.55
C ASP A 75 0.88 12.77 8.78
N ASN A 76 0.57 11.78 7.93
CA ASN A 76 1.14 10.44 8.06
C ASN A 76 2.67 10.47 7.89
N PRO A 77 3.45 9.96 8.87
CA PRO A 77 4.90 10.03 8.83
C PRO A 77 5.52 9.25 7.66
N GLU A 78 4.89 8.17 7.21
CA GLU A 78 5.33 7.40 6.04
C GLU A 78 5.13 8.18 4.74
N LEU A 79 4.00 8.90 4.63
CA LEU A 79 3.73 9.76 3.48
C LEU A 79 4.75 10.90 3.40
N LEU A 80 5.00 11.59 4.52
CA LEU A 80 5.99 12.65 4.59
C LEU A 80 7.39 12.13 4.22
N LYS A 81 7.76 10.94 4.70
CA LYS A 81 9.04 10.31 4.35
C LYS A 81 9.12 9.96 2.88
N ALA A 82 8.05 9.42 2.29
CA ALA A 82 8.00 9.12 0.87
C ALA A 82 8.16 10.37 0.00
N GLN A 83 7.54 11.48 0.40
CA GLN A 83 7.69 12.78 -0.25
C GLN A 83 9.13 13.31 -0.15
N GLU A 84 9.73 13.25 1.04
CA GLU A 84 11.13 13.64 1.28
C GLU A 84 12.10 12.85 0.40
N LEU A 85 11.85 11.56 0.21
CA LEU A 85 12.65 10.67 -0.63
C LEU A 85 12.35 10.82 -2.13
N GLY A 86 11.34 11.60 -2.51
CA GLY A 86 10.92 11.79 -3.91
C GLY A 86 10.31 10.53 -4.55
N LEU A 87 9.68 9.67 -3.75
CA LEU A 87 9.03 8.45 -4.24
C LEU A 87 7.76 8.78 -5.03
N LYS A 88 7.39 7.89 -5.95
CA LYS A 88 6.13 8.01 -6.69
C LYS A 88 4.98 7.64 -5.76
N ILE A 89 4.09 8.60 -5.52
CA ILE A 89 2.91 8.42 -4.68
C ILE A 89 1.67 8.52 -5.57
N TYR A 90 0.79 7.53 -5.49
CA TYR A 90 -0.51 7.54 -6.16
C TYR A 90 -1.62 7.35 -5.13
N SER A 91 -2.71 8.08 -5.28
CA SER A 91 -3.97 7.68 -4.66
C SER A 91 -4.50 6.40 -5.31
N TYR A 92 -5.37 5.67 -4.62
CA TYR A 92 -6.02 4.48 -5.19
C TYR A 92 -6.66 4.74 -6.58
N PRO A 93 -7.49 5.79 -6.79
CA PRO A 93 -8.06 6.06 -8.11
C PRO A 93 -7.01 6.35 -9.19
N GLU A 94 -5.96 7.11 -8.85
CA GLU A 94 -4.87 7.40 -9.79
C GLU A 94 -4.11 6.14 -10.19
N PHE A 95 -3.84 5.25 -9.22
CA PHE A 95 -3.19 3.98 -9.48
C PHE A 95 -4.03 3.09 -10.41
N ILE A 96 -5.34 2.98 -10.14
CA ILE A 96 -6.24 2.19 -11.00
C ILE A 96 -6.32 2.79 -12.41
N TYR A 97 -6.39 4.11 -12.53
CA TYR A 97 -6.38 4.78 -13.82
C TYR A 97 -5.09 4.48 -14.59
N HIS A 98 -3.93 4.68 -13.96
CA HIS A 98 -2.62 4.41 -14.56
C HIS A 98 -2.48 2.94 -14.97
N ASN A 99 -2.85 2.01 -14.10
CA ASN A 99 -2.80 0.57 -14.38
C ASN A 99 -3.76 0.14 -15.50
N SER A 100 -4.94 0.78 -15.59
CA SER A 100 -5.93 0.48 -16.65
C SER A 100 -5.48 0.99 -18.02
N VAL A 101 -4.81 2.16 -18.08
CA VAL A 101 -4.27 2.71 -19.34
C VAL A 101 -3.18 1.81 -19.92
N HIS A 102 -2.41 1.11 -19.07
CA HIS A 102 -1.32 0.24 -19.50
C HIS A 102 -1.73 -1.22 -19.76
N LYS A 103 -2.96 -1.64 -19.42
CA LYS A 103 -3.51 -2.93 -19.85
C LYS A 103 -3.94 -2.84 -21.32
N LYS A 104 -2.98 -3.06 -22.23
CA LYS A 104 -3.31 -3.45 -23.60
C LYS A 104 -4.01 -4.81 -23.55
N ARG A 105 -5.27 -4.79 -23.97
CA ARG A 105 -6.16 -5.93 -24.21
C ARG A 105 -5.52 -6.97 -25.14
#